data_AF-A0A934A607-F1
#
_entry.id   AF-A0A934A607-F1
#
_cell.length_a   1.000
_cell.length_b   1.000
_cell.length_c   1.000
_cell.angle_alpha   90.00
_cell.angle_beta   90.00
_cell.angle_gamma   90.00
#
_symmetry.space_group_name_H-M   'P 1'
#
loop_
_entity.id
_entity.type
_entity.pdbx_description
1 polymer ?
#
loop_
_entity_poly.entity_id
_entity_poly.type
_entity_poly.pdbx_seq_one_letter_code
_entity_poly.pdbx_strand_id
1 'polypeptide(L)'
;GDSGGGHCKCVLGFAWNGTECGVLCDCSCVGADCDKLDETLEACQARHLSCSTTPQLTCGAAQLHQNTFDACPAMDASAVGDGPGTHCLCILGFAWNGAECVELADCACQGTDCDKLEATLEACQARHSGCP
;
A
#
# COMPACT_ATOMS: atom_id res chain seq x y z
N GLY A 1 41.83 -12.97 -19.93
CA GLY A 1 40.80 -12.38 -20.80
C GLY A 1 39.48 -12.88 -20.28
N ASP A 2 38.74 -12.02 -19.60
CA ASP A 2 37.41 -12.33 -19.10
C ASP A 2 36.42 -12.03 -20.23
N SER A 3 35.72 -13.05 -20.72
CA SER A 3 34.90 -12.96 -21.92
C SER A 3 33.73 -13.90 -21.81
N GLY A 4 32.53 -13.32 -21.69
CA GLY A 4 31.26 -14.02 -21.94
C GLY A 4 30.24 -13.88 -20.82
N GLY A 5 29.74 -12.66 -20.58
CA GLY A 5 28.49 -12.42 -19.86
C GLY A 5 27.31 -13.01 -20.65
N GLY A 6 27.15 -14.33 -20.57
CA GLY A 6 26.01 -15.05 -21.11
C GLY A 6 24.87 -15.00 -20.11
N HIS A 7 24.06 -13.93 -20.13
CA HIS A 7 22.74 -14.00 -19.50
C HIS A 7 21.97 -15.15 -20.18
N CYS A 8 21.72 -16.26 -19.49
CA CYS A 8 20.76 -17.23 -19.99
C CYS A 8 19.41 -16.52 -20.13
N LYS A 9 18.82 -16.54 -21.32
CA LYS A 9 17.46 -16.03 -21.56
C LYS A 9 16.40 -17.08 -21.21
N CYS A 10 16.58 -17.77 -20.09
CA CYS A 10 15.60 -18.73 -19.61
C CYS A 10 14.68 -18.03 -18.63
N VAL A 11 13.39 -17.95 -18.97
CA VAL A 11 12.36 -17.50 -18.03
C VAL A 11 12.20 -18.60 -16.99
N LEU A 12 12.55 -18.30 -15.74
CA LEU A 12 12.39 -19.23 -14.61
C LEU A 12 10.97 -19.18 -14.03
N GLY A 13 10.31 -18.02 -14.17
CA GLY A 13 8.95 -17.79 -13.70
C GLY A 13 8.74 -16.33 -13.30
N PHE A 14 7.65 -16.06 -12.60
CA PHE A 14 7.29 -14.73 -12.09
C PHE A 14 7.41 -14.72 -10.57
N ALA A 15 8.04 -13.66 -10.05
CA ALA A 15 8.25 -13.47 -8.63
C ALA A 15 7.67 -12.12 -8.18
N TRP A 16 7.06 -12.10 -7.00
CA TRP A 16 6.66 -10.88 -6.34
C TRP A 16 7.87 -10.21 -5.69
N ASN A 17 8.09 -8.93 -6.00
CA ASN A 17 9.20 -8.17 -5.44
C ASN A 17 8.82 -7.32 -4.21
N GLY A 18 7.60 -7.44 -3.71
CA GLY A 18 7.04 -6.58 -2.65
C GLY A 18 6.04 -5.54 -3.17
N THR A 19 6.13 -5.18 -4.45
CA THR A 19 5.32 -4.12 -5.07
C THR A 19 4.65 -4.56 -6.36
N GLU A 20 5.32 -5.40 -7.16
CA GLU A 20 4.80 -5.93 -8.41
C GLU A 20 5.36 -7.34 -8.71
N CYS A 21 4.70 -8.02 -9.64
CA CYS A 21 5.17 -9.29 -10.20
C CYS A 21 6.15 -9.03 -11.35
N GLY A 22 7.41 -9.42 -11.17
CA GLY A 22 8.46 -9.32 -12.17
C GLY A 22 8.83 -10.68 -12.76
N VAL A 23 9.33 -10.69 -14.00
CA VAL A 23 9.90 -11.89 -14.61
C VAL A 23 11.30 -12.16 -14.03
N LEU A 24 11.53 -13.38 -13.56
CA LEU A 24 12.86 -13.83 -13.20
C LEU A 24 13.48 -14.55 -14.40
N CYS A 25 14.50 -13.92 -15.00
CA CYS A 25 15.23 -14.45 -16.16
C CYS A 25 16.70 -14.66 -15.77
N ASP A 26 17.09 -15.91 -15.54
CA ASP A 26 18.49 -16.28 -15.27
C ASP A 26 18.74 -17.77 -15.56
N CYS A 27 19.99 -18.22 -15.42
CA CYS A 27 20.38 -19.62 -15.52
C CYS A 27 19.97 -20.43 -14.28
N SER A 28 19.78 -19.79 -13.13
CA SER A 28 19.42 -20.45 -11.86
C SER A 28 18.77 -19.48 -10.89
N CYS A 29 17.77 -19.94 -10.14
CA CYS A 29 17.26 -19.20 -9.00
C CYS A 29 18.04 -19.60 -7.73
N VAL A 30 18.44 -18.61 -6.94
CA VAL A 30 19.10 -18.81 -5.64
C VAL A 30 18.29 -18.10 -4.56
N GLY A 31 17.92 -18.82 -3.52
CA GLY A 31 17.14 -18.29 -2.40
C GLY A 31 16.02 -19.23 -1.96
N ALA A 32 15.31 -18.82 -0.91
CA ALA A 32 14.24 -19.60 -0.30
C ALA A 32 12.90 -19.51 -1.04
N ASP A 33 12.82 -18.70 -2.10
CA ASP A 33 11.57 -18.42 -2.83
C ASP A 33 11.59 -18.99 -4.27
N CYS A 34 12.61 -19.77 -4.62
CA CYS A 34 12.75 -20.37 -5.94
C CYS A 34 11.69 -21.45 -6.23
N ASP A 35 11.08 -22.00 -5.19
CA ASP A 35 9.94 -22.92 -5.26
C ASP A 35 8.59 -22.19 -5.26
N LYS A 36 8.59 -20.85 -5.17
CA LYS A 36 7.38 -20.02 -5.08
C LYS A 36 7.10 -19.22 -6.35
N LEU A 37 7.85 -19.47 -7.43
CA LEU A 37 7.64 -18.83 -8.72
C LEU A 37 6.30 -19.24 -9.30
N ASP A 38 5.57 -18.27 -9.83
CA ASP A 38 4.37 -18.50 -10.61
C ASP A 38 4.72 -18.70 -12.09
N GLU A 39 3.99 -19.59 -12.77
CA GLU A 39 4.22 -19.90 -14.19
C GLU A 39 3.81 -18.76 -15.12
N THR A 40 2.85 -17.93 -14.68
CA THR A 40 2.33 -16.80 -15.45
C THR A 40 2.32 -15.52 -14.62
N LEU A 41 2.45 -14.38 -15.31
CA LEU A 41 2.34 -13.05 -14.70
C LEU A 41 0.98 -12.90 -13.99
N GLU A 42 -0.09 -13.38 -14.62
CA GLU A 42 -1.46 -13.29 -14.10
C GLU A 42 -1.64 -14.12 -12.82
N ALA A 43 -1.04 -15.32 -12.74
CA ALA A 43 -1.09 -16.12 -11.51
C ALA A 43 -0.36 -15.44 -10.35
N CYS A 44 0.81 -14.84 -10.63
CA CYS A 44 1.52 -14.03 -9.64
C CYS A 44 0.68 -12.83 -9.19
N GLN A 45 0.13 -12.08 -10.14
CA GLN A 45 -0.68 -10.88 -9.85
C GLN A 45 -1.95 -11.23 -9.08
N ALA A 46 -2.63 -12.32 -9.43
CA ALA A 46 -3.82 -12.78 -8.71
C ALA A 46 -3.49 -13.21 -7.28
N ARG A 47 -2.38 -13.91 -7.08
CA ARG A 47 -1.90 -14.32 -5.74
C ARG A 47 -1.54 -13.12 -4.87
N HIS A 48 -1.02 -12.05 -5.48
CA HIS A 48 -0.59 -10.83 -4.80
C HIS A 48 -1.57 -9.66 -5.00
N LEU A 49 -2.80 -9.94 -5.43
CA LEU A 49 -3.80 -8.90 -5.70
C LEU A 49 -4.08 -8.08 -4.44
N SER A 50 -4.18 -8.75 -3.29
CA SER A 50 -4.32 -8.12 -1.98
C SER A 50 -3.07 -7.36 -1.52
N CYS A 51 -1.90 -7.65 -2.09
CA CYS A 51 -0.65 -6.96 -1.81
C CYS A 51 -0.46 -5.73 -2.74
N SER A 52 -1.12 -5.72 -3.90
CA SER A 52 -0.97 -4.68 -4.93
C SER A 52 -2.08 -3.63 -4.93
N THR A 53 -3.14 -3.80 -4.14
CA THR A 53 -4.29 -2.88 -4.12
C THR A 53 -4.63 -2.46 -2.69
N THR A 54 -3.71 -1.80 -2.00
CA THR A 54 -4.16 -0.97 -0.88
C THR A 54 -5.07 0.10 -1.48
N PRO A 55 -6.34 0.23 -1.04
CA PRO A 55 -7.25 1.22 -1.58
C PRO A 55 -6.60 2.61 -1.50
N GLN A 56 -6.67 3.34 -2.62
CA GLN A 56 -6.21 4.71 -2.68
C GLN A 56 -7.39 5.63 -2.97
N LEU A 57 -7.65 6.58 -2.07
CA LEU A 57 -8.68 7.59 -2.22
C LEU A 57 -8.01 8.95 -2.38
N THR A 58 -8.28 9.61 -3.52
CA THR A 58 -7.71 10.92 -3.82
C THR A 58 -8.34 12.01 -2.96
N CYS A 59 -7.59 13.10 -2.75
CA CYS A 59 -8.12 14.33 -2.20
C CYS A 59 -9.49 14.71 -2.79
N GLY A 60 -10.43 15.08 -1.92
CA GLY A 60 -11.80 15.48 -2.29
C GLY A 60 -12.75 14.32 -2.62
N ALA A 61 -12.30 13.07 -2.56
CA ALA A 61 -13.20 11.92 -2.70
C ALA A 61 -14.16 11.86 -1.50
N ALA A 62 -15.47 11.86 -1.77
CA ALA A 62 -16.49 11.75 -0.72
C ALA A 62 -16.36 10.44 0.08
N GLN A 63 -15.75 9.42 -0.52
CA GLN A 63 -15.46 8.12 0.08
C GLN A 63 -14.54 8.23 1.30
N LEU A 64 -13.72 9.28 1.42
CA LEU A 64 -12.81 9.48 2.56
C LEU A 64 -13.56 9.51 3.91
N HIS A 65 -14.82 9.92 3.90
CA HIS A 65 -15.66 10.12 5.08
C HIS A 65 -16.94 9.26 5.04
N GLN A 66 -16.94 8.17 4.27
CA GLN A 66 -18.16 7.41 4.02
C GLN A 66 -18.49 6.45 5.16
N ASN A 67 -17.46 5.92 5.83
CA ASN A 67 -17.58 4.95 6.89
C ASN A 67 -17.01 5.50 8.20
N THR A 68 -17.21 4.76 9.29
CA THR A 68 -16.73 5.15 10.62
C THR A 68 -15.85 4.06 11.21
N PHE A 69 -14.86 4.47 12.00
CA PHE A 69 -13.99 3.56 12.75
C PHE A 69 -14.00 3.96 14.23
N ASP A 70 -14.60 3.12 15.07
CA ASP A 70 -14.73 3.33 16.53
C ASP A 70 -13.91 2.32 17.36
N ALA A 71 -13.00 1.58 16.70
CA ALA A 71 -12.09 0.68 17.36
C ALA A 71 -10.83 1.44 17.85
N CYS A 72 -10.19 0.93 18.90
CA CYS A 72 -9.00 1.57 19.47
C CYS A 72 -7.64 1.21 18.84
N PRO A 73 -7.46 0.09 18.09
CA PRO A 73 -6.23 -0.10 17.32
C PRO A 73 -6.01 1.03 16.32
N ALA A 74 -4.75 1.32 16.01
CA ALA A 74 -4.39 2.34 15.02
C ALA A 74 -5.00 2.01 13.66
N MET A 75 -5.51 3.04 12.98
CA MET A 75 -5.91 2.95 11.58
C MET A 75 -4.68 2.75 10.70
N ASP A 76 -4.84 2.01 9.61
CA ASP A 76 -3.78 1.80 8.61
C ASP A 76 -3.73 2.89 7.52
N ALA A 77 -4.53 3.95 7.66
CA ALA A 77 -4.60 5.06 6.72
C ALA A 77 -3.33 5.92 6.75
N SER A 78 -2.76 6.18 5.58
CA SER A 78 -1.55 6.99 5.39
C SER A 78 -1.71 7.98 4.24
N ALA A 79 -1.18 9.19 4.40
CA ALA A 79 -1.17 10.19 3.32
C ALA A 79 0.02 9.95 2.38
N VAL A 80 -0.24 9.96 1.07
CA VAL A 80 0.76 9.73 0.02
C VAL A 80 0.68 10.78 -1.08
N GLY A 81 1.84 11.12 -1.63
CA GLY A 81 1.99 12.02 -2.78
C GLY A 81 1.67 11.38 -4.12
N ASP A 82 1.55 12.18 -5.17
CA ASP A 82 1.29 11.75 -6.57
C ASP A 82 2.56 11.30 -7.32
N GLY A 83 3.66 11.10 -6.59
CA GLY A 83 4.94 10.68 -7.12
C GLY A 83 6.12 11.11 -6.24
N PRO A 84 7.36 10.70 -6.59
CA PRO A 84 8.54 11.04 -5.81
C PRO A 84 8.71 12.55 -5.63
N GLY A 85 8.66 13.02 -4.38
CA GLY A 85 8.83 14.43 -4.02
C GLY A 85 7.67 15.35 -4.43
N THR A 86 6.54 14.78 -4.85
CA THR A 86 5.34 15.55 -5.21
C THR A 86 4.34 15.48 -4.07
N HIS A 87 3.98 16.64 -3.50
CA HIS A 87 3.00 16.76 -2.43
C HIS A 87 1.87 17.70 -2.86
N CYS A 88 0.63 17.41 -2.47
CA CYS A 88 -0.54 18.22 -2.86
C CYS A 88 -1.03 19.17 -1.76
N LEU A 89 -0.58 18.97 -0.51
CA LEU A 89 -1.00 19.76 0.66
C LEU A 89 -2.53 19.82 0.84
N CYS A 90 -3.25 18.78 0.40
CA CYS A 90 -4.68 18.68 0.59
C CYS A 90 -4.98 17.93 1.88
N ILE A 91 -5.83 18.51 2.73
CA ILE A 91 -6.32 17.84 3.93
C ILE A 91 -7.27 16.71 3.49
N LEU A 92 -6.89 15.48 3.78
CA LEU A 92 -7.67 14.27 3.49
C LEU A 92 -8.66 13.97 4.62
N GLY A 93 -8.28 14.31 5.86
CA GLY A 93 -9.08 14.09 7.07
C GLY A 93 -8.20 13.76 8.27
N PHE A 94 -8.83 13.23 9.31
CA PHE A 94 -8.19 12.85 10.57
C PHE A 94 -8.29 11.35 10.78
N ALA A 95 -7.16 10.73 11.16
CA ALA A 95 -7.06 9.30 11.45
C ALA A 95 -6.60 9.09 12.90
N TRP A 96 -7.07 8.02 13.53
CA TRP A 96 -6.59 7.59 14.83
C TRP A 96 -5.31 6.76 14.69
N ASN A 97 -4.22 7.21 15.29
CA ASN A 97 -2.91 6.52 15.19
C ASN A 97 -2.67 5.50 16.33
N GLY A 98 -3.68 5.20 17.15
CA GLY A 98 -3.54 4.34 18.33
C GLY A 98 -3.31 5.10 19.64
N ALA A 99 -3.03 6.40 19.59
CA ALA A 99 -2.80 7.26 20.76
C ALA A 99 -3.47 8.64 20.64
N GLU A 100 -3.50 9.21 19.43
CA GLU A 100 -4.16 10.48 19.15
C GLU A 100 -4.71 10.54 17.72
N CYS A 101 -5.59 11.50 17.49
CA CYS A 101 -6.07 11.85 16.17
C CYS A 101 -5.05 12.73 15.45
N VAL A 102 -4.57 12.29 14.30
CA VAL A 102 -3.60 13.00 13.46
C VAL A 102 -4.23 13.45 12.15
N GLU A 103 -3.83 14.62 11.67
CA GLU A 103 -4.20 15.10 10.34
C GLU A 103 -3.42 14.33 9.27
N LEU A 104 -4.14 13.83 8.27
CA LEU A 104 -3.55 13.29 7.05
C LEU A 104 -3.70 14.32 5.94
N ALA A 105 -2.57 14.80 5.40
CA ALA A 105 -2.57 15.80 4.35
C ALA A 105 -1.55 15.48 3.25
N ASP A 106 -2.04 15.06 2.08
CA ASP A 106 -1.27 14.94 0.84
C ASP A 106 -2.21 14.74 -0.37
N CYS A 107 -1.73 14.14 -1.47
CA CYS A 107 -2.49 13.92 -2.70
C CYS A 107 -3.58 12.85 -2.56
N ALA A 108 -3.31 11.79 -1.81
CA ALA A 108 -4.24 10.70 -1.60
C ALA A 108 -4.02 10.02 -0.25
N CYS A 109 -5.05 9.30 0.19
CA CYS A 109 -4.95 8.37 1.31
C CYS A 109 -4.72 6.96 0.76
N GLN A 110 -3.76 6.23 1.31
CA GLN A 110 -3.52 4.81 1.08
C GLN A 110 -3.75 4.04 2.39
N GLY A 111 -4.56 2.99 2.35
CA GLY A 111 -4.90 2.18 3.53
C GLY A 111 -6.28 1.54 3.39
N THR A 112 -6.55 0.48 4.15
CA THR A 112 -7.90 -0.09 4.23
C THR A 112 -8.86 0.79 5.04
N ASP A 113 -8.34 1.74 5.82
CA ASP A 113 -9.07 2.69 6.65
C ASP A 113 -9.25 4.08 6.03
N CYS A 114 -8.82 4.27 4.78
CA CYS A 114 -8.96 5.55 4.09
C CYS A 114 -10.40 5.99 3.88
N ASP A 115 -11.37 5.07 3.92
CA ASP A 115 -12.79 5.38 3.81
C ASP A 115 -13.45 5.74 5.15
N LYS A 116 -12.67 5.77 6.23
CA LYS A 116 -13.12 5.98 7.62
C LYS A 116 -12.52 7.23 8.26
N LEU A 117 -11.92 8.14 7.48
CA LEU A 117 -11.36 9.36 8.01
C LEU A 117 -12.46 10.28 8.54
N GLU A 118 -12.18 10.94 9.65
CA GLU A 118 -13.07 11.98 10.16
C GLU A 118 -12.77 13.32 9.48
N ALA A 119 -13.82 14.11 9.22
CA ALA A 119 -13.67 15.40 8.55
C ALA A 119 -13.08 16.49 9.48
N THR A 120 -13.15 16.30 10.80
CA THR A 120 -12.62 17.23 11.79
C THR A 120 -11.88 16.52 12.93
N LEU A 121 -10.93 17.23 13.54
CA LEU A 121 -10.18 16.74 14.68
C LEU A 121 -11.11 16.39 15.85
N GLU A 122 -12.08 17.25 16.14
CA GLU A 122 -13.02 17.07 17.24
C GLU A 122 -13.88 15.83 17.06
N ALA A 123 -14.30 15.52 15.83
CA ALA A 123 -15.08 14.31 15.54
C ALA A 123 -14.26 13.04 15.78
N CYS A 124 -12.99 13.04 15.33
CA CYS A 124 -12.07 11.94 15.61
C CYS A 124 -11.84 11.74 17.11
N GLN A 125 -11.58 12.83 17.85
CA GLN A 125 -11.33 12.78 19.29
C GLN A 125 -12.57 12.32 20.07
N ALA A 126 -13.76 12.79 19.69
CA ALA A 126 -15.00 12.37 20.31
C ALA A 126 -15.23 10.87 20.11
N ARG A 127 -14.99 10.36 18.90
CA ARG A 127 -15.14 8.94 18.57
C ARG A 127 -14.17 8.05 19.35
N HIS A 128 -12.93 8.49 19.55
CA HIS A 128 -11.89 7.73 20.26
C HIS A 128 -11.74 8.14 21.73
N SER A 129 -12.72 8.85 22.31
CA SER A 129 -12.66 9.33 23.69
C SER A 129 -12.54 8.24 24.76
N GLY A 130 -12.87 6.98 24.41
CA GLY A 130 -12.72 5.81 25.26
C GLY A 130 -11.44 4.99 25.01
N CYS A 131 -10.60 5.41 24.08
CA CYS A 131 -9.36 4.70 23.74
C CYS A 131 -8.20 5.10 24.67
N PRO A 132 -7.25 4.18 24.92
CA PRO A 132 -6.20 4.33 25.92
C PRO A 132 -5.15 5.38 25.61
#